data_AF-A0A961NN55-F1
#
_entry.id   AF-A0A961NN55-F1
#
_cell.length_a   1.000
_cell.length_b   1.000
_cell.length_c   1.000
_cell.angle_alpha   90.00
_cell.angle_beta   90.00
_cell.angle_gamma   90.00
#
_symmetry.space_group_name_H-M   'P 1'
#
loop_
_entity.id
_entity.type
_entity.pdbx_description
1 polymer ?
#
loop_
_entity_poly.entity_id
_entity_poly.type
_entity_poly.pdbx_seq_one_letter_code
_entity_poly.pdbx_strand_id
1 'polypeptide(L)'
;QGATTKGQDKVQFGPWRKAYEPYAHLPNVSVFLQQSEQFRSFLNECGPDASQVKDLDFMLTVGEIFTLIAYGSLVLEQAAFDKIDADLIDSIFEFQVRDFSKHALNLYQKRSVNADQQTACQKMIQRAAIDTGRANRLHTIVMQYKDMYRMND
;
A
#
# COMPACT_ATOMS: atom_id res chain seq x y z
N GLN A 1 8.80 32.34 -7.83
CA GLN A 1 9.49 31.26 -7.11
C GLN A 1 9.27 29.98 -7.92
N GLY A 2 10.31 29.46 -8.58
CA GLY A 2 10.18 28.24 -9.40
C GLY A 2 10.34 27.01 -8.51
N ALA A 3 9.40 26.06 -8.60
CA ALA A 3 9.43 24.83 -7.82
C ALA A 3 10.76 24.07 -8.04
N THR A 4 11.47 23.79 -6.94
CA THR A 4 12.72 23.04 -6.91
C THR A 4 12.47 21.53 -7.04
N THR A 5 11.98 21.09 -8.20
CA THR A 5 11.77 19.66 -8.54
C THR A 5 12.80 19.11 -9.54
N LYS A 6 13.95 19.77 -9.71
CA LYS A 6 15.05 19.23 -10.52
C LYS A 6 15.74 18.08 -9.77
N GLY A 7 15.59 16.84 -10.24
CA GLY A 7 16.32 15.68 -9.74
C GLY A 7 15.47 14.57 -9.11
N GLN A 8 14.17 14.77 -8.90
CA GLN A 8 13.28 13.69 -8.43
C GLN A 8 13.09 12.61 -9.50
N ASP A 9 13.21 12.99 -10.78
CA ASP A 9 13.26 12.08 -11.94
C ASP A 9 14.47 11.13 -11.92
N LYS A 10 15.51 11.46 -11.15
CA LYS A 10 16.71 10.63 -10.97
C LYS A 10 16.62 9.65 -9.79
N VAL A 11 15.64 9.82 -8.91
CA VAL A 11 15.40 8.89 -7.80
C VAL A 11 14.75 7.65 -8.40
N GLN A 12 15.59 6.65 -8.66
CA GLN A 12 15.09 5.35 -9.10
C GLN A 12 14.46 4.67 -7.89
N PHE A 13 13.19 4.28 -8.01
CA PHE A 13 12.61 3.35 -7.05
C PHE A 13 13.41 2.05 -7.15
N GLY A 14 14.07 1.70 -6.05
CA GLY A 14 14.86 0.48 -5.96
C GLY A 14 14.00 -0.78 -6.16
N PRO A 15 14.59 -1.98 -6.05
CA PRO A 15 13.84 -3.24 -6.16
C PRO A 15 12.87 -3.38 -4.98
N TRP A 16 11.69 -2.76 -5.10
CA TRP A 16 10.67 -2.62 -4.05
C TRP A 16 10.26 -3.95 -3.43
N ARG A 17 10.29 -5.05 -4.21
CA ARG A 17 10.00 -6.41 -3.75
C ARG A 17 10.87 -6.87 -2.58
N LYS A 18 12.13 -6.42 -2.51
CA LYS A 18 13.08 -6.89 -1.49
C LYS A 18 12.62 -6.60 -0.07
N ALA A 19 11.87 -5.51 0.14
CA ALA A 19 11.30 -5.20 1.44
C ALA A 19 10.16 -6.15 1.83
N TYR A 20 9.42 -6.69 0.86
CA TYR A 20 8.26 -7.55 1.07
C TYR A 20 8.62 -9.04 1.24
N GLU A 21 9.65 -9.51 0.53
CA GLU A 21 10.05 -10.92 0.49
C GLU A 21 10.20 -11.57 1.89
N PRO A 22 10.88 -10.95 2.89
CA PRO A 22 11.02 -11.54 4.22
C PRO A 22 9.69 -11.70 4.96
N TYR A 23 8.70 -10.87 4.63
CA TYR A 23 7.40 -10.77 5.31
C TYR A 23 6.27 -11.43 4.53
N ALA A 24 6.54 -12.02 3.35
CA ALA A 24 5.52 -12.63 2.50
C ALA A 24 4.79 -13.83 3.14
N HIS A 25 5.31 -14.34 4.26
CA HIS A 25 4.64 -15.36 5.08
C HIS A 25 3.48 -14.80 5.91
N LEU A 26 3.42 -13.46 6.11
CA LEU A 26 2.30 -12.80 6.77
C LEU A 26 1.12 -12.67 5.81
N PRO A 27 -0.10 -13.10 6.20
CA PRO A 27 -1.24 -13.16 5.29
C PRO A 27 -1.57 -11.86 4.57
N ASN A 28 -1.60 -10.71 5.27
CA ASN A 28 -1.95 -9.45 4.64
C ASN A 28 -0.80 -8.85 3.83
N VAL A 29 0.45 -9.09 4.22
CA VAL A 29 1.61 -8.70 3.40
C VAL A 29 1.59 -9.45 2.08
N SER A 30 1.25 -10.74 2.10
CA SER A 30 1.11 -11.57 0.89
C SER A 30 0.01 -11.03 -0.04
N VAL A 31 -1.18 -10.73 0.48
CA VAL A 31 -2.27 -10.14 -0.29
C VAL A 31 -1.88 -8.77 -0.87
N PHE A 32 -1.25 -7.92 -0.05
CA PHE A 32 -0.79 -6.60 -0.49
C PHE A 32 0.27 -6.69 -1.59
N LEU A 33 1.20 -7.65 -1.49
CA LEU A 33 2.20 -7.93 -2.52
C LEU A 33 1.53 -8.38 -3.83
N GLN A 34 0.49 -9.21 -3.76
CA GLN A 34 -0.29 -9.59 -4.94
C GLN A 34 -0.98 -8.38 -5.58
N GLN A 35 -1.62 -7.51 -4.79
CA GLN A 35 -2.22 -6.25 -5.29
C GLN A 35 -1.17 -5.35 -5.97
N SER A 36 0.01 -5.24 -5.36
CA SER A 36 1.15 -4.48 -5.89
C SER A 36 1.62 -5.02 -7.24
N GLU A 37 1.67 -6.35 -7.41
CA GLU A 37 1.97 -6.98 -8.70
C GLU A 37 0.88 -6.73 -9.74
N GLN A 38 -0.41 -6.79 -9.36
CA GLN A 38 -1.51 -6.45 -10.27
C GLN A 38 -1.44 -4.99 -10.73
N PHE A 39 -1.08 -4.07 -9.83
CA PHE A 39 -0.89 -2.66 -10.21
C PHE A 39 0.32 -2.46 -11.12
N ARG A 40 1.41 -3.20 -10.91
CA ARG A 40 2.54 -3.20 -11.86
C ARG A 40 2.10 -3.68 -13.23
N SER A 41 1.35 -4.78 -13.31
CA SER A 41 0.78 -5.27 -14.58
C SER A 41 -0.15 -4.24 -15.22
N PHE A 42 -1.02 -3.60 -14.44
CA PHE A 42 -1.87 -2.50 -14.91
C PHE A 42 -1.05 -1.39 -15.59
N LEU A 43 0.00 -0.89 -14.92
CA LEU A 43 0.85 0.18 -15.47
C LEU A 43 1.57 -0.24 -16.76
N ASN A 44 1.97 -1.50 -16.88
CA ASN A 44 2.68 -2.02 -18.05
C ASN A 44 1.77 -2.32 -19.24
N GLU A 45 0.59 -2.90 -18.99
CA GLU A 45 -0.28 -3.46 -20.02
C GLU A 45 -1.36 -2.47 -20.46
N CYS A 46 -1.90 -1.70 -19.51
CA CYS A 46 -3.03 -0.80 -19.75
C CYS A 46 -2.92 0.50 -18.93
N GLY A 47 -1.69 1.02 -18.78
CA GLY A 47 -1.42 2.23 -18.02
C GLY A 47 -2.13 3.49 -18.57
N PRO A 48 -2.02 4.63 -17.86
CA PRO A 48 -2.67 5.87 -18.27
C PRO A 48 -2.23 6.32 -19.68
N ASP A 49 -3.19 6.67 -20.55
CA ASP A 49 -2.91 7.27 -21.86
C ASP A 49 -2.64 8.78 -21.78
N ALA A 50 -2.29 9.40 -22.90
CA ALA A 50 -1.93 10.83 -22.95
C ALA A 50 -3.04 11.79 -22.50
N SER A 51 -4.31 11.37 -22.59
CA SER A 51 -5.44 12.14 -22.08
C SER A 51 -5.62 11.94 -20.58
N GLN A 52 -5.49 10.70 -20.10
CA GLN A 52 -5.58 10.34 -18.69
C GLN A 52 -4.44 10.92 -17.86
N VAL A 53 -3.23 11.06 -18.42
CA VAL A 53 -2.10 11.73 -17.73
C VAL A 53 -2.40 13.21 -17.43
N LYS A 54 -3.25 13.86 -18.23
CA LYS A 54 -3.69 15.25 -18.00
C LYS A 54 -4.92 15.33 -17.09
N ASP A 55 -5.57 14.20 -16.84
CA ASP A 55 -6.70 14.09 -15.91
C ASP A 55 -6.15 13.98 -14.48
N LEU A 56 -6.19 15.12 -13.77
CA LEU A 56 -5.68 15.21 -12.40
C LEU A 56 -6.38 14.23 -11.45
N ASP A 57 -7.67 13.99 -11.62
CA ASP A 57 -8.43 13.10 -10.75
C ASP A 57 -8.04 11.63 -10.99
N PHE A 58 -7.81 11.25 -12.26
CA PHE A 58 -7.26 9.94 -12.62
C PHE A 58 -5.86 9.73 -12.02
N MET A 59 -4.95 10.66 -12.31
CA MET A 59 -3.56 10.56 -11.87
C MET A 59 -3.42 10.63 -10.35
N LEU A 60 -4.29 11.37 -9.66
CA LEU A 60 -4.32 11.37 -8.19
C LEU A 60 -4.62 9.98 -7.64
N THR A 61 -5.63 9.29 -8.17
CA THR A 61 -5.96 7.93 -7.70
C THR A 61 -4.88 6.90 -8.03
N VAL A 62 -4.24 6.99 -9.20
CA VAL A 62 -3.05 6.17 -9.52
C VAL A 62 -1.91 6.46 -8.54
N GLY A 63 -1.69 7.73 -8.22
CA GLY A 63 -0.72 8.18 -7.23
C GLY A 63 -1.00 7.63 -5.83
N GLU A 64 -2.26 7.62 -5.39
CA GLU A 64 -2.67 7.06 -4.09
C GLU A 64 -2.28 5.57 -3.99
N ILE A 65 -2.60 4.76 -5.00
CA ILE A 65 -2.20 3.34 -5.05
C ILE A 65 -0.68 3.21 -5.03
N PHE A 66 0.01 4.00 -5.85
CA PHE A 66 1.46 3.98 -5.91
C PHE A 66 2.10 4.31 -4.55
N THR A 67 1.59 5.32 -3.84
CA THR A 67 2.13 5.72 -2.53
C THR A 67 1.94 4.64 -1.47
N LEU A 68 0.85 3.88 -1.50
CA LEU A 68 0.68 2.73 -0.59
C LEU A 68 1.81 1.72 -0.75
N ILE A 69 2.22 1.42 -1.99
CA ILE A 69 3.31 0.47 -2.26
C ILE A 69 4.66 1.02 -1.77
N ALA A 70 4.91 2.31 -1.97
CA ALA A 70 6.14 2.95 -1.49
C ALA A 70 6.20 3.01 0.04
N TYR A 71 5.10 3.39 0.70
CA TYR A 71 5.03 3.41 2.16
C TYR A 71 5.06 2.01 2.76
N GLY A 72 4.42 1.02 2.12
CA GLY A 72 4.50 -0.36 2.54
C GLY A 72 5.94 -0.88 2.60
N SER A 73 6.80 -0.56 1.62
CA SER A 73 8.20 -0.98 1.68
C SER A 73 8.95 -0.29 2.82
N LEU A 74 8.73 1.02 3.02
CA LEU A 74 9.36 1.77 4.11
C LEU A 74 8.94 1.26 5.49
N VAL A 75 7.66 0.90 5.66
CA VAL A 75 7.14 0.30 6.89
C VAL A 75 7.85 -1.02 7.18
N LEU A 76 8.01 -1.89 6.19
CA LEU A 76 8.68 -3.18 6.38
C LEU A 76 10.19 -3.05 6.64
N GLU A 77 10.85 -2.12 5.95
CA GLU A 77 12.26 -1.80 6.21
C GLU A 77 12.47 -1.29 7.64
N GLN A 78 11.62 -0.37 8.10
CA GLN A 78 11.67 0.13 9.48
C GLN A 78 11.32 -0.97 10.50
N ALA A 79 10.33 -1.80 10.20
CA ALA A 79 9.93 -2.90 11.07
C ALA A 79 11.07 -3.91 11.28
N ALA A 80 11.89 -4.15 10.26
CA ALA A 80 13.09 -4.99 10.38
C ALA A 80 14.15 -4.36 11.29
N PHE A 81 14.35 -3.03 11.21
CA PHE A 81 15.29 -2.29 12.03
C PHE A 81 14.88 -2.28 13.52
N ASP A 82 13.61 -1.99 13.79
CA ASP A 82 13.07 -1.88 15.15
C ASP A 82 12.64 -3.25 15.75
N LYS A 83 12.73 -4.33 14.97
CA LYS A 83 12.29 -5.69 15.35
C LYS A 83 10.83 -5.73 15.81
N ILE A 84 9.97 -5.09 15.03
CA ILE A 84 8.54 -5.01 15.31
C ILE A 84 7.89 -6.40 15.23
N ASP A 85 6.93 -6.64 16.13
CA ASP A 85 6.18 -7.89 16.20
C ASP A 85 5.36 -8.17 14.92
N ALA A 86 5.34 -9.43 14.51
CA ALA A 86 4.70 -9.89 13.29
C ALA A 86 3.18 -9.62 13.25
N ASP A 87 2.49 -9.72 14.39
CA ASP A 87 1.05 -9.44 14.47
C ASP A 87 0.77 -7.95 14.18
N LEU A 88 1.65 -7.06 14.64
CA LEU A 88 1.48 -5.61 14.41
C LEU A 88 1.73 -5.28 12.94
N ILE A 89 2.76 -5.85 12.33
CA ILE A 89 3.04 -5.69 10.90
C ILE A 89 1.84 -6.18 10.09
N ASP A 90 1.36 -7.39 10.36
CA ASP A 90 0.25 -7.99 9.61
C ASP A 90 -1.07 -7.22 9.78
N SER A 91 -1.30 -6.59 10.93
CA SER A 91 -2.44 -5.68 11.13
C SER A 91 -2.30 -4.32 10.47
N ILE A 92 -1.08 -3.78 10.34
CA ILE A 92 -0.85 -2.59 9.49
C ILE A 92 -1.20 -2.94 8.04
N PHE A 93 -0.76 -4.10 7.56
CA PHE A 93 -1.06 -4.52 6.20
C PHE A 93 -2.53 -4.88 5.98
N GLU A 94 -3.27 -5.29 7.01
CA GLU A 94 -4.72 -5.50 6.92
C GLU A 94 -5.46 -4.23 6.45
N PHE A 95 -5.15 -3.07 7.02
CA PHE A 95 -5.78 -1.82 6.57
C PHE A 95 -5.23 -1.36 5.22
N GLN A 96 -3.93 -1.54 4.95
CA GLN A 96 -3.35 -1.17 3.66
C GLN A 96 -3.98 -1.93 2.49
N VAL A 97 -4.30 -3.23 2.65
CA VAL A 97 -5.03 -4.01 1.64
C VAL A 97 -6.41 -3.40 1.36
N ARG A 98 -7.11 -2.95 2.40
CA ARG A 98 -8.44 -2.33 2.26
C ARG A 98 -8.36 -0.97 1.58
N ASP A 99 -7.38 -0.15 1.92
CA ASP A 99 -7.15 1.14 1.28
C ASP A 99 -6.75 0.98 -0.18
N PHE A 100 -5.89 0.02 -0.49
CA PHE A 100 -5.56 -0.34 -1.88
C PHE A 100 -6.83 -0.69 -2.66
N SER A 101 -7.66 -1.59 -2.13
CA SER A 101 -8.93 -1.98 -2.76
C SER A 101 -9.89 -0.80 -2.92
N LYS A 102 -9.92 0.13 -1.97
CA LYS A 102 -10.72 1.36 -2.07
C LYS A 102 -10.25 2.24 -3.22
N HIS A 103 -8.95 2.48 -3.36
CA HIS A 103 -8.42 3.29 -4.46
C HIS A 103 -8.57 2.58 -5.81
N ALA A 104 -8.39 1.26 -5.86
CA ALA A 104 -8.65 0.46 -7.07
C ALA A 104 -10.12 0.53 -7.51
N LEU A 105 -11.06 0.47 -6.56
CA LEU A 105 -12.49 0.66 -6.85
C LEU A 105 -12.79 2.09 -7.30
N ASN A 106 -12.18 3.10 -6.69
CA ASN A 106 -12.33 4.49 -7.12
C ASN A 106 -11.84 4.65 -8.57
N LEU A 107 -10.67 4.08 -8.91
CA LEU A 107 -10.14 4.10 -10.27
C LEU A 107 -11.10 3.41 -11.24
N TYR A 108 -11.58 2.20 -10.92
CA TYR A 108 -12.55 1.45 -11.72
C TYR A 108 -13.80 2.26 -12.12
N GLN A 109 -14.26 3.16 -11.25
CA GLN A 109 -15.48 3.94 -11.44
C GLN A 109 -15.27 5.23 -12.25
N LYS A 110 -14.03 5.62 -12.56
CA LYS A 110 -13.76 6.87 -13.30
C LYS A 110 -14.26 6.75 -14.74
N ARG A 111 -14.84 7.85 -15.26
CA ARG A 111 -15.40 7.90 -16.62
C ARG A 111 -14.36 7.69 -17.72
N SER A 112 -13.11 8.07 -17.44
CA SER A 112 -11.99 7.96 -18.37
C SER A 112 -11.41 6.54 -18.45
N VAL A 113 -11.80 5.62 -17.57
CA VAL A 113 -11.27 4.25 -17.53
C VAL A 113 -11.92 3.36 -18.61
N ASN A 114 -11.09 2.67 -19.39
CA ASN A 114 -11.52 1.76 -20.45
C ASN A 114 -11.74 0.31 -19.95
N ALA A 115 -12.26 -0.58 -20.80
CA ALA A 115 -12.62 -1.95 -20.41
C ALA A 115 -11.43 -2.80 -19.91
N ASP A 116 -10.24 -2.64 -20.50
CA ASP A 116 -9.04 -3.36 -20.09
C ASP A 116 -8.57 -2.88 -18.70
N GLN A 117 -8.58 -1.56 -18.50
CA GLN A 117 -8.29 -0.92 -17.23
C GLN A 117 -9.31 -1.31 -16.15
N GLN A 118 -10.60 -1.41 -16.48
CA GLN A 118 -11.64 -1.91 -15.57
C GLN A 118 -11.34 -3.33 -15.10
N THR A 119 -11.01 -4.22 -16.03
CA THR A 119 -10.66 -5.61 -15.74
C THR A 119 -9.43 -5.69 -14.84
N ALA A 120 -8.41 -4.87 -15.12
CA ALA A 120 -7.22 -4.79 -14.28
C ALA A 120 -7.53 -4.23 -12.87
N CYS A 121 -8.38 -3.21 -12.75
CA CYS A 121 -8.80 -2.67 -11.46
C CYS A 121 -9.54 -3.70 -10.60
N GLN A 122 -10.38 -4.54 -11.21
CA GLN A 122 -11.05 -5.61 -10.47
C GLN A 122 -10.08 -6.63 -9.87
N LYS A 123 -8.98 -6.97 -10.57
CA LYS A 123 -7.94 -7.87 -10.04
C LYS A 123 -7.21 -7.27 -8.82
N MET A 124 -7.10 -5.94 -8.77
CA MET A 124 -6.51 -5.22 -7.63
C MET A 124 -7.42 -5.17 -6.40
N ILE A 125 -8.73 -5.37 -6.55
CA ILE A 125 -9.67 -5.37 -5.43
C ILE A 125 -9.60 -6.74 -4.73
N GLN A 126 -8.96 -6.76 -3.56
CA GLN A 126 -8.79 -7.96 -2.73
C GLN A 126 -9.36 -7.75 -1.33
N ARG A 127 -9.70 -8.86 -0.68
CA ARG A 127 -10.14 -8.86 0.73
C ARG A 127 -8.93 -9.13 1.63
N ALA A 128 -8.77 -8.31 2.66
CA ALA A 128 -7.77 -8.54 3.70
C ALA A 128 -8.01 -9.88 4.42
N ALA A 129 -6.93 -10.54 4.81
CA ALA A 129 -6.95 -11.77 5.59
C ALA A 129 -7.37 -11.47 7.04
N ILE A 130 -8.50 -12.05 7.42
CA ILE A 130 -9.08 -11.90 8.76
C ILE A 130 -8.47 -12.96 9.68
N ASP A 131 -7.77 -12.51 10.71
CA ASP A 131 -7.37 -13.34 11.86
C ASP A 131 -7.99 -12.74 13.13
N THR A 132 -9.02 -13.39 13.66
CA THR A 132 -9.68 -12.95 14.90
C THR A 132 -8.79 -13.13 16.14
N GLY A 133 -7.82 -14.04 16.10
CA GLY A 133 -6.84 -14.23 17.15
C GLY A 133 -5.82 -13.09 17.21
N ARG A 134 -5.40 -12.57 16.04
CA ARG A 134 -4.46 -11.44 15.94
C ARG A 134 -4.95 -10.21 16.69
N ALA A 135 -6.23 -9.87 16.54
CA ALA A 135 -6.83 -8.73 17.22
C ALA A 135 -6.73 -8.82 18.77
N ASN A 136 -6.95 -10.02 19.33
CA ASN A 136 -6.83 -10.25 20.77
C ASN A 136 -5.36 -10.19 21.25
N ARG A 137 -4.43 -10.74 20.46
CA ARG A 137 -2.98 -10.67 20.78
C ARG A 137 -2.51 -9.20 20.77
N LEU A 138 -2.90 -8.42 19.77
CA LEU A 138 -2.59 -6.99 19.70
C LEU A 138 -3.22 -6.19 20.84
N HIS A 139 -4.47 -6.47 21.19
CA HIS A 139 -5.11 -5.85 22.35
C HIS A 139 -4.30 -6.09 23.63
N THR A 140 -3.79 -7.30 23.82
CA THR A 140 -2.94 -7.65 24.96
C THR A 140 -1.64 -6.84 24.96
N ILE A 141 -0.97 -6.70 23.81
CA ILE A 141 0.23 -5.86 23.65
C ILE A 141 -0.08 -4.41 24.02
N VAL A 142 -1.15 -3.83 23.48
CA VAL A 142 -1.55 -2.43 23.77
C VAL A 142 -1.81 -2.23 25.26
N MET A 143 -2.46 -3.19 25.92
CA MET A 143 -2.75 -3.12 27.36
C MET A 143 -1.50 -3.16 28.24
N GLN A 144 -0.36 -3.68 27.76
CA GLN A 144 0.92 -3.61 28.49
C GLN A 144 1.43 -2.17 28.61
N TYR A 145 1.06 -1.29 27.67
CA TYR A 145 1.42 0.13 27.71
C TYR A 145 0.49 0.99 28.57
N LYS A 146 -0.55 0.39 29.16
CA LYS A 146 -1.47 1.09 30.04
C LYS A 146 -0.69 1.70 31.20
N ASP A 147 -0.98 2.96 31.51
CA ASP A 147 -0.38 3.73 32.61
C ASP A 147 1.16 3.94 32.49
N MET A 148 1.78 3.62 31.35
CA MET A 148 3.22 3.86 31.11
C MET A 148 3.55 5.32 30.79
N TYR A 149 2.61 6.07 30.20
CA TYR A 149 2.82 7.49 29.91
C TYR A 149 2.76 8.30 31.20
N ARG A 150 3.80 9.12 31.43
CA ARG A 150 3.80 10.19 32.43
C ARG A 150 4.16 11.47 31.72
N MET A 151 3.37 12.54 31.91
CA MET A 151 3.80 13.88 31.49
C MET A 151 5.04 14.25 32.32
N ASN A 152 6.00 14.92 31.68
CA ASN A 152 7.09 15.56 32.42
C ASN A 152 6.50 16.69 33.27
N ASP A 153 6.93 16.77 34.53
CA ASP A 153 6.67 17.92 35.41
C ASP A 153 7.46 19.16 34.95
#